data_AF-A0A381NF64-F1
#
_entry.id   AF-A0A381NF64-F1
#
_cell.length_a   1.000
_cell.length_b   1.000
_cell.length_c   1.000
_cell.angle_alpha   90.00
_cell.angle_beta   90.00
_cell.angle_gamma   90.00
#
_symmetry.space_group_name_H-M   'P 1'
#
loop_
_entity.id
_entity.type
_entity.pdbx_description
1 polymer ?
#
loop_
_entity_poly.entity_id
_entity_poly.type
_entity_poly.pdbx_seq_one_letter_code
_entity_poly.pdbx_strand_id
1 'polypeptide(L)'
;MGTIYDRYINRVNPHVVGVYRGSLGMAAHLSNLLECPMSIIKFQHMDGNDKKAEWVLNLTEDKSIRDKPQFFPYLIVVDDIYDTGTTFRAIKELPEFHNNPDYSLMALFGNKNDDGVHFLNEQLYRWIVFPWERITGGL
;
A
#
# COMPACT_ATOMS: atom_id res chain seq x y z
N MET A 1 12.45 13.53 -12.07
CA MET A 1 11.38 13.03 -11.19
C MET A 1 11.60 11.54 -11.06
N GLY A 2 11.85 11.03 -9.85
CA GLY A 2 12.15 9.60 -9.65
C GLY A 2 10.88 8.74 -9.65
N THR A 3 11.00 7.49 -10.04
CA THR A 3 9.92 6.50 -9.99
C THR A 3 9.66 6.01 -8.55
N ILE A 4 8.61 5.21 -8.34
CA ILE A 4 8.39 4.51 -7.06
C ILE A 4 9.61 3.65 -6.72
N TYR A 5 10.14 2.92 -7.70
CA TYR A 5 11.28 2.04 -7.54
C TYR A 5 12.52 2.79 -7.04
N ASP A 6 12.85 3.93 -7.65
CA ASP A 6 14.02 4.74 -7.29
C ASP A 6 14.00 5.18 -5.83
N ARG A 7 12.80 5.34 -5.25
CA ARG A 7 12.62 5.71 -3.84
C ARG A 7 12.99 4.58 -2.88
N TYR A 8 12.85 3.34 -3.31
CA TYR A 8 12.90 2.17 -2.42
C TYR A 8 14.01 1.18 -2.73
N ILE A 9 14.71 1.31 -3.86
CA ILE A 9 15.76 0.36 -4.27
C ILE A 9 16.88 0.19 -3.22
N ASN A 10 17.20 1.23 -2.46
CA ASN A 10 18.24 1.17 -1.43
C ASN A 10 17.71 0.76 -0.04
N ARG A 11 16.42 0.37 0.08
CA ARG A 11 15.87 -0.09 1.36
C ARG A 11 16.37 -1.49 1.66
N VAL A 12 16.81 -1.68 2.89
CA VAL A 12 17.23 -2.99 3.38
C VAL A 12 15.99 -3.80 3.72
N ASN A 13 15.91 -5.03 3.19
CA ASN A 13 14.82 -5.97 3.47
C ASN A 13 13.42 -5.34 3.27
N PRO A 14 13.14 -4.84 2.05
CA PRO A 14 11.84 -4.25 1.73
C PRO A 14 10.75 -5.32 1.69
N HIS A 15 9.51 -4.93 1.97
CA HIS A 15 8.34 -5.79 1.87
C HIS A 15 7.17 -4.96 1.37
N VAL A 16 6.62 -5.30 0.20
CA VAL A 16 5.52 -4.55 -0.39
C VAL A 16 4.19 -4.97 0.23
N VAL A 17 3.36 -4.01 0.59
CA VAL A 17 2.02 -4.25 1.11
C VAL A 17 1.02 -3.58 0.18
N GLY A 18 0.31 -4.40 -0.62
CA GLY A 18 -0.72 -3.89 -1.52
C GLY A 18 -2.06 -3.73 -0.82
N VAL A 19 -2.69 -2.58 -0.98
CA VAL A 19 -4.09 -2.36 -0.58
C VAL A 19 -5.05 -2.92 -1.62
N TYR A 20 -5.85 -3.89 -1.20
CA TYR A 20 -6.89 -4.52 -2.00
C TYR A 20 -8.06 -3.54 -2.23
N ARG A 21 -8.57 -3.35 -3.44
CA ARG A 21 -8.19 -4.00 -4.72
C ARG A 21 -7.26 -3.18 -5.58
N GLY A 22 -7.40 -1.86 -5.49
CA GLY A 22 -6.93 -0.92 -6.51
C GLY A 22 -5.45 -1.02 -6.83
N SER A 23 -4.64 -1.27 -5.81
CA SER A 23 -3.19 -1.27 -5.98
C SER A 23 -2.55 -2.61 -6.33
N LEU A 24 -3.29 -3.73 -6.35
CA LEU A 24 -2.67 -5.06 -6.44
C LEU A 24 -1.77 -5.25 -7.65
N GLY A 25 -2.17 -4.74 -8.82
CA GLY A 25 -1.34 -4.82 -10.03
C GLY A 25 -0.02 -4.05 -9.88
N MET A 26 -0.07 -2.87 -9.27
CA MET A 26 1.12 -2.05 -9.00
C MET A 26 1.98 -2.66 -7.89
N ALA A 27 1.38 -3.19 -6.83
CA ALA A 27 2.07 -3.83 -5.73
C ALA A 27 2.85 -5.05 -6.21
N ALA A 28 2.23 -5.91 -7.02
CA ALA A 28 2.89 -7.07 -7.63
C ALA A 28 4.04 -6.65 -8.53
N HIS A 29 3.83 -5.62 -9.36
CA HIS A 29 4.89 -5.08 -10.22
C HIS A 29 6.08 -4.55 -9.40
N LEU A 30 5.82 -3.77 -8.35
CA LEU A 30 6.86 -3.21 -7.48
C LEU A 30 7.63 -4.29 -6.71
N SER A 31 6.93 -5.29 -6.17
CA SER A 31 7.52 -6.43 -5.48
C SER A 31 8.48 -7.20 -6.39
N ASN A 32 8.11 -7.43 -7.65
CA ASN A 32 8.98 -8.06 -8.63
C ASN A 32 10.23 -7.20 -8.94
N LEU A 33 10.07 -5.88 -9.10
CA LEU A 33 11.19 -4.98 -9.37
C LEU A 33 12.17 -4.88 -8.19
N LEU A 34 11.67 -4.90 -6.96
CA LEU A 34 12.47 -4.87 -5.74
C LEU A 34 12.94 -6.25 -5.28
N GLU A 35 12.57 -7.31 -6.01
CA GLU A 35 12.86 -8.71 -5.69
C GLU A 35 12.52 -9.07 -4.23
N CYS A 36 11.33 -8.66 -3.76
CA CYS A 36 10.97 -8.76 -2.35
C CYS A 36 9.56 -9.30 -2.10
N PRO A 37 9.27 -9.84 -0.89
CA PRO A 37 7.94 -10.36 -0.56
C PRO A 37 6.82 -9.33 -0.67
N MET A 38 5.61 -9.84 -0.94
CA MET A 38 4.39 -9.04 -0.99
C MET A 38 3.32 -9.59 -0.05
N SER A 39 2.76 -8.71 0.78
CA SER A 39 1.54 -8.95 1.57
C SER A 39 0.37 -8.15 1.00
N ILE A 40 -0.85 -8.50 1.42
CA ILE A 40 -2.09 -7.86 0.98
C ILE A 40 -2.93 -7.47 2.20
N ILE A 41 -3.30 -6.20 2.27
CA ILE A 41 -4.29 -5.70 3.23
C ILE A 41 -5.56 -5.34 2.49
N LYS A 42 -6.69 -5.55 3.13
CA LYS A 42 -8.00 -5.11 2.67
C LYS A 42 -8.58 -4.13 3.68
N PHE A 43 -9.18 -3.07 3.14
CA PHE A 43 -10.02 -2.17 3.90
C PHE A 43 -11.39 -2.13 3.22
N GLN A 44 -12.42 -2.55 3.93
CA GLN A 44 -13.80 -2.39 3.48
C GLN A 44 -14.56 -1.54 4.49
N HIS A 45 -15.27 -0.54 3.97
CA HIS A 45 -16.48 -0.05 4.62
C HIS A 45 -17.53 -1.15 4.43
N MET A 46 -17.55 -2.19 5.27
CA MET A 46 -18.71 -3.08 5.28
C MET A 46 -19.90 -2.33 5.88
N ASP A 47 -21.11 -2.59 5.37
CA ASP A 47 -22.39 -2.02 5.78
C ASP A 47 -22.59 -2.04 7.32
N GLY A 48 -22.07 -1.03 8.01
CA GLY A 48 -22.01 -0.97 9.48
C GLY A 48 -21.03 0.09 10.01
N ASN A 49 -20.73 0.00 11.31
CA ASN A 49 -19.86 0.94 12.04
C ASN A 49 -18.38 0.54 12.09
N ASP A 50 -18.01 -0.66 11.64
CA ASP A 50 -16.63 -1.16 11.73
C ASP A 50 -15.80 -0.79 10.51
N LYS A 51 -14.80 0.07 10.74
CA LYS A 51 -13.85 0.59 9.74
C LYS A 51 -12.45 0.04 10.02
N LYS A 52 -12.26 -1.28 9.89
CA LYS A 52 -10.98 -1.91 10.20
C LYS A 52 -10.29 -2.43 8.96
N ALA A 53 -8.97 -2.23 8.91
CA ALA A 53 -8.12 -2.91 7.95
C ALA A 53 -7.90 -4.36 8.41
N GLU A 54 -7.77 -5.28 7.47
CA GLU A 54 -7.52 -6.69 7.73
C GLU A 54 -6.48 -7.24 6.74
N TRP A 55 -5.60 -8.13 7.21
CA TRP A 55 -4.70 -8.83 6.30
C TRP A 55 -5.47 -9.89 5.50
N VAL A 56 -5.37 -9.81 4.18
CA VAL A 56 -5.79 -10.90 3.28
C VAL A 56 -4.67 -11.93 3.16
N LEU A 57 -3.43 -11.43 3.12
CA LEU A 57 -2.21 -12.23 3.12
C LEU A 57 -1.16 -11.48 3.94
N ASN A 58 -0.68 -12.08 5.02
CA ASN A 58 0.36 -11.50 5.86
C ASN A 58 1.60 -12.40 5.86
N LEU A 59 2.65 -11.96 5.19
CA LEU A 59 3.95 -12.62 5.17
C LEU A 59 5.03 -11.84 5.94
N THR A 60 4.65 -10.81 6.71
CA THR A 60 5.62 -9.91 7.36
C THR A 60 6.49 -10.62 8.41
N GLU A 61 5.95 -11.65 9.04
CA GLU A 61 6.64 -12.48 10.03
C GLU A 61 7.33 -13.73 9.42
N ASP A 62 7.13 -14.01 8.14
CA ASP A 62 7.74 -15.18 7.51
C ASP A 62 9.24 -14.93 7.29
N LYS A 63 10.05 -15.52 8.17
CA LYS A 63 11.51 -15.40 8.13
C LYS A 63 12.16 -16.20 6.99
N SER A 64 11.46 -17.17 6.41
CA SER A 64 12.02 -18.05 5.38
C SER A 64 12.12 -17.39 4.01
N ILE A 65 11.34 -16.35 3.78
CA ILE A 65 11.26 -15.63 2.50
C ILE A 65 12.04 -14.30 2.50
N ARG A 66 12.88 -14.07 3.52
CA ARG A 66 13.52 -12.77 3.79
C ARG A 66 15.04 -12.87 3.75
N ASP A 67 15.68 -11.88 3.13
CA ASP A 67 17.15 -11.79 3.04
C ASP A 67 17.81 -11.53 4.41
N LYS A 68 17.18 -10.68 5.25
CA LYS A 68 17.68 -10.33 6.60
C LYS A 68 16.59 -10.53 7.66
N PRO A 69 16.33 -11.77 8.08
CA PRO A 69 15.18 -12.11 8.94
C PRO A 69 15.32 -11.65 10.40
N GLN A 70 16.46 -11.08 10.78
CA GLN A 70 16.73 -10.66 12.17
C GLN A 70 15.91 -9.44 12.60
N PHE A 71 15.57 -8.56 11.64
CA PHE A 71 14.80 -7.34 11.90
C PHE A 71 13.34 -7.50 11.50
N PHE A 72 12.48 -6.51 11.73
CA PHE A 72 11.18 -6.47 11.04
C PHE A 72 11.40 -5.89 9.63
N PRO A 73 10.62 -6.26 8.59
CA PRO A 73 10.85 -5.72 7.25
C PRO A 73 10.45 -4.25 7.12
N TYR A 74 11.09 -3.56 6.18
CA TYR A 74 10.68 -2.21 5.81
C TYR A 74 9.39 -2.29 4.97
N LEU A 75 8.25 -1.92 5.56
CA LEU A 75 6.96 -2.04 4.87
C LEU A 75 6.76 -0.89 3.88
N ILE A 76 6.44 -1.24 2.63
CA ILE A 76 6.08 -0.29 1.58
C ILE A 76 4.61 -0.48 1.28
N VAL A 77 3.75 0.29 1.95
CA VAL A 77 2.30 0.24 1.72
C VAL A 77 1.96 1.06 0.49
N VAL A 78 1.33 0.41 -0.49
CA VAL A 78 0.93 1.06 -1.73
C VAL A 78 -0.58 0.98 -1.91
N ASP A 79 -1.18 2.11 -2.29
CA ASP A 79 -2.56 2.21 -2.76
C ASP A 79 -2.62 2.89 -4.14
N ASP A 80 -3.72 2.76 -4.88
CA ASP A 80 -3.88 3.49 -6.13
C ASP A 80 -4.23 4.97 -5.91
N ILE A 81 -5.00 5.27 -4.86
CA ILE A 81 -5.41 6.64 -4.54
C ILE A 81 -5.38 6.97 -3.05
N TYR A 82 -4.86 8.14 -2.71
CA TYR A 82 -5.09 8.82 -1.44
C TYR A 82 -6.18 9.89 -1.63
N ASP A 83 -7.40 9.61 -1.17
CA ASP A 83 -8.50 10.58 -1.23
C ASP A 83 -8.67 11.30 0.13
N THR A 84 -9.40 10.67 1.07
CA THR A 84 -9.66 11.22 2.41
C THR A 84 -8.66 10.77 3.49
N GLY A 85 -7.78 9.82 3.17
CA GLY A 85 -6.85 9.18 4.11
C GLY A 85 -7.44 8.09 5.00
N THR A 86 -8.75 7.83 4.92
CA THR A 86 -9.44 6.85 5.80
C THR A 86 -8.80 5.45 5.73
N THR A 87 -8.48 4.98 4.53
CA THR A 87 -7.82 3.68 4.32
C THR A 87 -6.47 3.61 5.04
N PHE A 88 -5.59 4.58 4.81
CA PHE A 88 -4.25 4.59 5.40
C PHE A 88 -4.28 4.73 6.92
N ARG A 89 -5.19 5.55 7.47
CA ARG A 89 -5.38 5.64 8.92
C ARG A 89 -5.82 4.30 9.51
N ALA A 90 -6.76 3.60 8.87
CA ALA A 90 -7.18 2.28 9.33
C ALA A 90 -6.07 1.22 9.24
N ILE A 91 -5.19 1.31 8.24
CA ILE A 91 -4.01 0.44 8.12
C ILE A 91 -3.03 0.68 9.26
N LYS A 92 -2.80 1.94 9.65
CA LYS A 92 -1.90 2.29 10.76
C LYS A 92 -2.34 1.68 12.10
N GLU A 93 -3.63 1.39 12.27
CA GLU A 93 -4.17 0.76 13.48
C GLU A 93 -3.82 -0.73 13.61
N LEU A 94 -3.24 -1.35 12.58
CA LEU A 94 -2.81 -2.75 12.65
C LEU A 94 -1.55 -2.89 13.53
N PRO A 95 -1.41 -4.01 14.29
CA PRO A 95 -0.29 -4.22 15.20
C PRO A 95 1.09 -4.10 14.55
N GLU A 96 1.22 -4.49 13.28
CA GLU A 96 2.44 -4.41 12.50
C GLU A 96 2.91 -2.98 12.22
N PHE A 97 2.02 -1.98 12.38
CA PHE A 97 2.34 -0.56 12.15
C PHE A 97 2.46 0.23 13.46
N HIS A 98 1.87 -0.26 14.56
CA HIS A 98 2.08 0.31 15.90
C HIS A 98 3.49 0.03 16.43
N ASN A 99 3.99 -1.18 16.20
CA ASN A 99 5.24 -1.65 16.79
C ASN A 99 6.44 -1.53 15.84
N ASN A 100 6.21 -1.11 14.58
CA ASN A 100 7.24 -0.96 13.57
C ASN A 100 7.35 0.51 13.13
N PRO A 101 8.46 1.21 13.42
CA PRO A 101 8.69 2.55 12.87
C PRO A 101 9.08 2.53 11.38
N ASP A 102 9.47 1.36 10.85
CA ASP A 102 10.07 1.23 9.52
C ASP A 102 9.02 0.89 8.45
N TYR A 103 8.23 1.90 8.10
CA TYR A 103 7.33 1.82 6.95
C TYR A 103 7.24 3.12 6.15
N SER A 104 6.66 3.03 4.97
CA SER A 104 6.22 4.18 4.18
C SER A 104 4.86 3.93 3.56
N LEU A 105 4.13 5.01 3.35
CA LEU A 105 2.80 5.00 2.75
C LEU A 105 2.87 5.73 1.41
N MET A 106 2.36 5.09 0.36
CA MET A 106 2.40 5.61 -0.98
C MET A 106 1.08 5.43 -1.71
N ALA A 107 0.67 6.43 -2.48
CA ALA A 107 -0.39 6.33 -3.46
C ALA A 107 0.08 6.73 -4.86
N LEU A 108 -0.53 6.18 -5.91
CA LEU A 108 -0.24 6.61 -7.28
C LEU A 108 -0.80 8.01 -7.55
N PHE A 109 -2.01 8.27 -7.07
CA PHE A 109 -2.64 9.59 -7.06
C PHE A 109 -2.97 10.03 -5.63
N GLY A 110 -2.99 11.33 -5.37
CA GLY A 110 -3.45 11.79 -4.07
C GLY A 110 -3.59 13.29 -3.90
N ASN A 111 -4.12 13.67 -2.75
CA ASN A 111 -4.22 15.04 -2.28
C ASN A 111 -3.16 15.34 -1.22
N LYS A 112 -2.85 16.63 -1.03
CA LYS A 112 -2.05 17.09 0.11
C LYS A 112 -2.66 16.56 1.41
N ASN A 113 -1.80 16.02 2.28
CA ASN A 113 -2.23 15.33 3.48
C ASN A 113 -1.25 15.48 4.63
N ASP A 114 -1.79 15.35 5.84
CA ASP A 114 -1.04 15.33 7.10
C ASP A 114 -0.84 13.88 7.61
N ASP A 115 -1.29 12.88 6.83
CA ASP A 115 -1.17 11.46 7.15
C ASP A 115 0.21 10.88 6.76
N GLY A 116 1.09 11.69 6.19
CA GLY A 116 2.44 11.27 5.77
C GLY A 116 2.44 10.35 4.54
N VAL A 117 1.36 10.36 3.76
CA VAL A 117 1.24 9.56 2.54
C VAL A 117 1.88 10.30 1.38
N HIS A 118 2.87 9.67 0.76
CA HIS A 118 3.48 10.18 -0.46
C HIS A 118 2.60 9.84 -1.66
N PHE A 119 2.36 10.79 -2.56
CA PHE A 119 1.68 10.51 -3.82
C PHE A 119 2.54 10.95 -5.00
N LEU A 120 2.45 10.22 -6.13
CA LEU A 120 3.19 10.58 -7.34
C LEU A 120 2.53 11.69 -8.14
N ASN A 121 1.20 11.67 -8.22
CA ASN A 121 0.42 12.58 -9.04
C ASN A 121 -0.66 13.24 -8.19
N GLU A 122 -0.81 14.56 -8.30
CA GLU A 122 -1.90 15.26 -7.62
C GLU A 122 -3.25 14.89 -8.26
N GLN A 123 -4.25 14.63 -7.43
CA GLN A 123 -5.60 14.36 -7.91
C GLN A 123 -6.24 15.66 -8.41
N LEU A 124 -6.52 15.74 -9.71
CA LEU A 124 -7.08 16.93 -10.35
C LEU A 124 -8.61 16.98 -10.23
N TYR A 125 -9.15 17.13 -9.02
CA TYR A 125 -10.58 17.37 -8.68
C TYR A 125 -11.61 16.54 -9.48
N ARG A 126 -11.23 15.37 -9.98
CA ARG A 126 -12.05 14.51 -10.84
C ARG A 126 -11.89 13.07 -10.37
N TRP A 127 -12.93 12.28 -10.63
CA TRP A 127 -12.85 10.85 -10.46
C TRP A 127 -11.82 10.27 -11.41
N ILE A 128 -10.90 9.47 -10.88
CA ILE A 128 -9.89 8.77 -11.68
C ILE A 128 -10.45 7.39 -11.97
N VAL A 129 -10.59 7.06 -13.26
CA VAL A 129 -10.95 5.70 -13.68
C VAL A 129 -9.67 4.97 -14.01
N PHE A 130 -9.30 4.00 -13.19
CA PHE A 130 -8.10 3.20 -13.43
C PHE A 130 -8.35 2.10 -14.48
N PRO A 131 -7.31 1.63 -15.20
CA PRO A 131 -7.46 0.59 -16.22
C PRO A 131 -8.05 -0.75 -15.70
N TRP A 132 -7.96 -1.02 -14.40
CA TRP A 132 -8.50 -2.23 -13.75
C TRP A 132 -9.92 -2.06 -13.21
N GLU A 133 -10.49 -0.86 -13.29
CA GLU A 133 -11.88 -0.62 -12.88
C GLU A 133 -12.83 -0.92 -14.04
N ARG A 134 -13.92 -1.64 -13.74
CA ARG A 134 -15.02 -1.78 -14.70
C ARG A 134 -15.92 -0.57 -14.58
N ILE A 135 -16.13 0.15 -15.68
CA ILE A 135 -17.23 1.11 -15.76
C ILE A 135 -18.52 0.31 -15.73
N THR A 136 -19.37 0.53 -14.71
CA THR A 136 -20.75 0.03 -14.71
C THR A 136 -21.48 0.67 -15.89
N GLY A 137 -21.66 -0.08 -16.99
CA GLY A 137 -22.39 0.36 -18.19
C GLY A 137 -21.58 0.46 -19.49
N GLY A 138 -20.35 -0.06 -19.55
CA GLY A 138 -19.54 -0.07 -20.78
C GLY A 138 -19.53 -1.43 -21.50
N LEU A 139 -20.60 -1.70 -22.26
CA LEU A 139 -20.62 -2.45 -23.54
C LEU A 139 -21.85 -1.99 -24.32
#